data_AF-A0A959H0F9-F1
#
_entry.id   AF-A0A959H0F9-F1
#
_cell.length_a   1.000
_cell.length_b   1.000
_cell.length_c   1.000
_cell.angle_alpha   90.00
_cell.angle_beta   90.00
_cell.angle_gamma   90.00
#
_symmetry.space_group_name_H-M   'P 1'
#
loop_
_entity.id
_entity.type
_entity.pdbx_description
1 polymer ?
#
loop_
_entity_poly.entity_id
_entity_poly.type
_entity_poly.pdbx_seq_one_letter_code
_entity_poly.pdbx_strand_id
1 'polypeptide(L)'
;MNRRLIALLSGPTLFLLILLIPLPEGMPAAAKTTAAITAWVAAWWIAEPVNLAVTSLLPLVLFPLCGVAPLKAISGKYGDEIIFLFIAGFFFGKTIERWNLHRRIALSMVYWLGSNPARMVLGFMVASAFISMWITNTATAVMMTPVAIAVAASTTSSDDAHHLNFQKALLLGVGYACSIGGLATLIGTPTNAIFLSYVKEKFGTQVSFWQWFLFGLPFATTLLLACWVLLIRLFPLKKNTADAHETRATVRSELALLGKITAPERRLIWLFGTVILAWITGSLLWYKWLPNSNDTVVAVTGAILLFLVPSG
;
A
#
# COMPACT_ATOMS: atom_id res chain seq x y z
N MET A 1 -8.68 31.84 -16.80
CA MET A 1 -8.83 31.67 -15.34
C MET A 1 -7.91 30.55 -14.88
N ASN A 2 -7.03 30.80 -13.91
CA ASN A 2 -6.03 29.81 -13.48
C ASN A 2 -6.74 28.62 -12.79
N ARG A 3 -6.67 27.41 -13.36
CA ARG A 3 -7.35 26.20 -12.84
C ARG A 3 -7.05 25.97 -11.36
N ARG A 4 -5.82 26.27 -10.93
CA ARG A 4 -5.40 26.17 -9.53
C ARG A 4 -6.11 27.18 -8.62
N LEU A 5 -6.34 28.40 -9.10
CA LEU A 5 -7.06 29.42 -8.34
C LEU A 5 -8.53 29.03 -8.14
N ILE A 6 -9.17 28.47 -9.18
CA ILE A 6 -10.54 27.94 -9.08
C ILE A 6 -10.61 26.83 -8.03
N ALA A 7 -9.66 25.89 -8.06
CA ALA A 7 -9.58 24.81 -7.09
C ALA A 7 -9.28 25.29 -5.66
N LEU A 8 -8.46 26.33 -5.49
CA LEU A 8 -8.21 26.95 -4.19
C LEU A 8 -9.47 27.60 -3.63
N LEU A 9 -10.19 28.37 -4.46
CA LEU A 9 -11.39 29.10 -4.05
C LEU A 9 -12.61 28.21 -3.85
N SER A 10 -12.68 27.04 -4.50
CA SER A 10 -13.84 26.14 -4.41
C SER A 10 -14.18 25.74 -2.97
N GLY A 11 -13.17 25.46 -2.14
CA GLY A 11 -13.33 25.10 -0.74
C GLY A 11 -14.00 26.19 0.11
N PRO A 12 -13.37 27.38 0.26
CA PRO A 12 -13.98 28.52 0.96
C PRO A 12 -15.35 28.90 0.41
N THR A 13 -15.53 28.88 -0.92
CA THR A 13 -16.81 29.20 -1.55
C THR A 13 -17.89 28.19 -1.14
N LEU A 14 -17.63 26.89 -1.21
CA LEU A 14 -18.58 25.86 -0.77
C LEU A 14 -18.90 25.96 0.72
N PHE A 15 -17.89 26.24 1.55
CA PHE A 15 -18.07 26.46 2.98
C PHE A 15 -19.06 27.61 3.24
N LEU A 16 -18.86 28.77 2.61
CA LEU A 16 -19.74 29.92 2.74
C LEU A 16 -21.14 29.64 2.21
N LEU A 17 -21.26 29.00 1.04
CA LEU A 17 -22.55 28.64 0.45
C LEU A 17 -23.37 27.76 1.38
N ILE A 18 -22.75 26.75 2.01
CA ILE A 18 -23.46 25.85 2.95
C ILE A 18 -23.88 26.59 4.22
N LEU A 19 -23.06 27.53 4.71
CA LEU A 19 -23.45 28.33 5.88
C LEU A 19 -24.63 29.25 5.60
N LEU A 20 -24.76 29.76 4.36
CA LEU A 20 -25.88 30.60 3.91
C LEU A 20 -27.20 29.82 3.75
N ILE A 21 -27.16 28.49 3.63
CA ILE A 21 -28.37 27.67 3.57
C ILE A 21 -29.11 27.78 4.92
N PRO A 22 -30.45 28.00 4.92
CA PRO A 22 -31.25 27.99 6.14
C PRO A 22 -31.03 26.71 6.94
N LEU A 23 -30.96 26.83 8.27
CA LEU A 23 -30.77 25.67 9.13
C LEU A 23 -31.97 24.72 8.98
N PRO A 24 -31.79 23.47 8.54
CA PRO A 24 -32.88 22.51 8.48
C PRO A 24 -33.49 22.31 9.87
N GLU A 25 -34.81 22.15 9.94
CA GLU A 25 -35.51 21.93 11.21
C GLU A 25 -34.94 20.71 11.94
N GLY A 26 -34.68 20.86 13.25
CA GLY A 26 -34.12 19.80 14.09
C GLY A 26 -32.60 19.61 13.97
N MET A 27 -31.89 20.33 13.10
CA MET A 27 -30.43 20.19 12.94
C MET A 27 -29.66 21.10 13.91
N PRO A 28 -28.68 20.59 14.69
CA PRO A 28 -27.78 21.43 15.47
C PRO A 28 -26.92 22.33 14.58
N ALA A 29 -26.70 23.59 14.98
CA ALA A 29 -25.87 24.53 14.22
C ALA A 29 -24.43 24.04 14.00
N ALA A 30 -23.87 23.31 14.98
CA ALA A 30 -22.57 22.66 14.86
C ALA A 30 -22.54 21.60 13.74
N ALA A 31 -23.65 20.90 13.49
CA ALA A 31 -23.73 19.90 12.43
C ALA A 31 -23.70 20.54 11.03
N LYS A 32 -24.41 21.66 10.82
CA LYS A 32 -24.33 22.44 9.57
C LYS A 32 -22.90 22.92 9.30
N THR A 33 -22.26 23.45 10.34
CA THR A 33 -20.88 23.95 10.26
C THR A 33 -19.88 22.83 9.98
N THR A 34 -20.07 21.66 10.59
CA THR A 34 -19.28 20.45 10.30
C THR A 34 -19.43 20.03 8.83
N ALA A 35 -20.66 20.07 8.29
CA ALA A 35 -20.91 19.77 6.88
C ALA A 35 -20.21 20.76 5.94
N ALA A 36 -20.23 22.06 6.27
CA ALA A 36 -19.51 23.09 5.53
C ALA A 36 -17.99 22.84 5.51
N ILE A 37 -17.39 22.53 6.67
CA ILE A 37 -15.95 22.18 6.78
C ILE A 37 -15.65 20.93 5.94
N THR A 38 -16.51 19.92 6.03
CA THR A 38 -16.36 18.67 5.28
C THR A 38 -16.41 18.90 3.77
N ALA A 39 -17.32 19.74 3.30
CA ALA A 39 -17.43 20.09 1.89
C ALA A 39 -16.17 20.82 1.37
N TRP A 40 -15.58 21.71 2.18
CA TRP A 40 -14.29 22.33 1.84
C TRP A 40 -13.21 21.27 1.70
N VAL A 41 -13.02 20.43 2.73
CA VAL A 41 -12.00 19.37 2.72
C VAL A 41 -12.19 18.44 1.52
N ALA A 42 -13.42 18.01 1.23
CA ALA A 42 -13.75 17.15 0.10
C ALA A 42 -13.42 17.83 -1.25
N ALA A 43 -13.80 19.09 -1.43
CA ALA A 43 -13.50 19.83 -2.64
C ALA A 43 -11.99 19.95 -2.89
N TRP A 44 -11.21 20.19 -1.84
CA TRP A 44 -9.74 20.25 -1.94
C TRP A 44 -9.09 18.88 -2.10
N TRP A 45 -9.61 17.81 -1.52
CA TRP A 45 -9.11 16.46 -1.79
C TRP A 45 -9.38 16.01 -3.23
N ILE A 46 -10.52 16.39 -3.81
CA ILE A 46 -10.85 16.05 -5.21
C ILE A 46 -10.07 16.92 -6.19
N ALA A 47 -9.96 18.22 -5.93
CA ALA A 47 -9.34 19.16 -6.86
C ALA A 47 -7.82 19.33 -6.67
N GLU A 48 -7.28 18.77 -5.58
CA GLU A 48 -5.86 18.81 -5.18
C GLU A 48 -5.15 20.17 -5.41
N PRO A 49 -5.70 21.32 -4.94
CA PRO A 49 -5.06 22.62 -5.13
C PRO A 49 -3.76 22.77 -4.31
N VAL A 50 -3.65 21.97 -3.24
CA VAL A 50 -2.51 21.84 -2.32
C VAL A 50 -2.35 20.36 -1.96
N ASN A 51 -1.23 20.00 -1.32
CA ASN A 51 -0.96 18.62 -0.89
C ASN A 51 -2.08 18.09 0.03
N LEU A 52 -2.47 16.82 -0.15
CA LEU A 52 -3.53 16.17 0.64
C LEU A 52 -3.30 16.29 2.16
N ALA A 53 -2.07 16.22 2.63
CA ALA A 53 -1.74 16.39 4.06
C ALA A 53 -2.06 17.80 4.56
N VAL A 54 -1.84 18.84 3.75
CA VAL A 54 -2.19 20.23 4.08
C VAL A 54 -3.71 20.38 4.18
N THR A 55 -4.45 19.83 3.21
CA THR A 55 -5.92 19.80 3.25
C THR A 55 -6.42 19.06 4.51
N SER A 56 -5.79 17.93 4.86
CA SER A 56 -6.12 17.15 6.05
C SER A 56 -5.84 17.88 7.36
N LEU A 57 -5.08 18.98 7.39
CA LEU A 57 -4.86 19.81 8.59
C LEU A 57 -5.94 20.89 8.77
N LEU A 58 -6.74 21.19 7.74
CA LEU A 58 -7.80 22.21 7.84
C LEU A 58 -8.75 21.98 9.03
N PRO A 59 -9.19 20.75 9.35
CA PRO A 59 -10.02 20.50 10.52
C PRO A 59 -9.44 21.03 11.84
N LEU A 60 -8.12 20.95 12.05
CA LEU A 60 -7.47 21.45 13.27
C LEU A 60 -7.64 22.96 13.46
N VAL A 61 -7.83 23.70 12.37
CA VAL A 61 -8.00 25.16 12.38
C VAL A 61 -9.48 25.52 12.34
N LEU A 62 -10.25 24.90 11.44
CA LEU A 62 -11.64 25.31 11.19
C LEU A 62 -12.59 24.89 12.31
N PHE A 63 -12.45 23.69 12.88
CA PHE A 63 -13.36 23.25 13.94
C PHE A 63 -13.29 24.13 15.20
N PRO A 64 -12.11 24.52 15.72
CA PRO A 64 -12.04 25.43 16.87
C PRO A 64 -12.51 26.85 16.53
N LEU A 65 -12.10 27.40 15.39
CA LEU A 65 -12.48 28.77 14.99
C LEU A 65 -13.98 28.92 14.75
N CYS A 66 -14.64 27.86 14.28
CA CYS A 66 -16.08 27.84 14.08
C CYS A 66 -16.86 27.35 15.30
N GLY A 67 -16.21 27.14 16.45
CA GLY A 67 -16.87 26.74 17.70
C GLY A 67 -17.48 25.33 17.68
N VAL A 68 -17.03 24.46 16.78
CA VAL A 68 -17.59 23.10 16.61
C VAL A 68 -16.98 22.12 17.61
N ALA A 69 -15.66 22.13 17.78
CA ALA A 69 -14.95 21.26 18.73
C ALA A 69 -13.63 21.91 19.18
N PRO A 70 -13.19 21.68 20.43
CA PRO A 70 -11.93 22.21 20.94
C PRO A 70 -10.74 21.52 20.27
N LEU A 71 -9.63 22.25 20.10
CA LEU A 71 -8.41 21.75 19.45
C LEU A 71 -7.93 20.41 20.02
N LYS A 72 -7.94 20.26 21.36
CA LYS A 72 -7.51 19.04 22.06
C LYS A 72 -8.30 17.79 21.63
N ALA A 73 -9.59 17.93 21.36
CA ALA A 73 -10.43 16.81 20.96
C ALA A 73 -10.10 16.35 19.52
N ILE A 74 -9.75 17.29 18.65
CA ILE A 74 -9.45 17.03 17.23
C ILE A 74 -8.00 16.54 17.08
N SER A 75 -7.05 17.17 17.78
CA SER A 75 -5.63 16.82 17.71
C SER A 75 -5.35 15.39 18.15
N GLY A 76 -6.12 14.87 19.11
CA GLY A 76 -6.02 13.46 19.54
C GLY A 76 -6.25 12.46 18.40
N LYS A 77 -7.05 12.81 17.39
CA LYS A 77 -7.32 11.93 16.22
C LYS A 77 -6.11 11.78 15.30
N TYR A 78 -5.17 12.72 15.31
CA TYR A 78 -3.91 12.62 14.55
C TYR A 78 -2.86 11.75 15.25
N GLY A 79 -3.10 11.36 16.51
CA GLY A 79 -2.27 10.46 17.29
C GLY A 79 -2.90 9.09 17.51
N ASP A 80 -3.81 8.65 16.65
CA ASP A 80 -4.44 7.33 16.75
C ASP A 80 -3.39 6.20 16.64
N GLU A 81 -3.60 5.11 17.37
CA GLU A 81 -2.67 3.97 17.40
C GLU A 81 -2.46 3.32 16.03
N ILE A 82 -3.43 3.40 15.12
CA ILE A 82 -3.33 2.82 13.78
C ILE A 82 -2.37 3.65 12.91
N ILE A 83 -2.24 4.95 13.17
CA ILE A 83 -1.24 5.80 12.52
C ILE A 83 0.17 5.33 12.91
N PHE A 84 0.39 5.00 14.19
CA PHE A 84 1.66 4.47 14.67
C PHE A 84 1.98 3.08 14.08
N LEU A 85 0.97 2.21 13.92
CA LEU A 85 1.12 0.93 13.23
C LEU A 85 1.62 1.13 11.79
N PHE A 86 1.07 2.11 11.06
CA PHE A 86 1.50 2.46 9.71
C PHE A 86 2.92 3.04 9.66
N ILE A 87 3.26 3.94 10.59
CA ILE A 87 4.61 4.51 10.69
C ILE A 87 5.64 3.40 10.89
N ALA A 88 5.37 2.45 11.79
CA ALA A 88 6.23 1.29 11.98
C ALA A 88 6.37 0.45 10.70
N GLY A 89 5.25 0.22 9.99
CA GLY A 89 5.24 -0.42 8.67
C GLY A 89 6.13 0.30 7.65
N PHE A 90 6.10 1.63 7.59
CA PHE A 90 6.97 2.41 6.72
C PHE A 90 8.45 2.30 7.09
N PHE A 91 8.79 2.24 8.38
CA PHE A 91 10.18 1.98 8.78
C PHE A 91 10.67 0.61 8.32
N PHE A 92 9.85 -0.43 8.46
CA PHE A 92 10.17 -1.75 7.90
C PHE A 92 10.31 -1.71 6.37
N GLY A 93 9.32 -1.14 5.67
CA GLY A 93 9.35 -1.00 4.22
C GLY A 93 10.58 -0.26 3.72
N LYS A 94 10.93 0.87 4.35
CA LYS A 94 12.12 1.65 4.00
C LYS A 94 13.43 0.92 4.30
N THR A 95 13.47 0.13 5.36
CA THR A 95 14.66 -0.67 5.68
C THR A 95 14.83 -1.84 4.71
N ILE A 96 13.74 -2.50 4.31
CA ILE A 96 13.73 -3.53 3.26
C ILE A 96 14.19 -2.92 1.93
N GLU A 97 13.78 -1.70 1.63
CA GLU A 97 14.24 -0.93 0.47
C GLU A 97 15.74 -0.67 0.52
N ARG A 98 16.22 -0.09 1.64
CA ARG A 98 17.63 0.28 1.85
C ARG A 98 18.61 -0.87 1.62
N TRP A 99 18.24 -2.09 2.01
CA TRP A 99 19.09 -3.27 1.87
C TRP A 99 18.83 -4.08 0.59
N ASN A 100 18.01 -3.58 -0.33
CA ASN A 100 17.65 -4.27 -1.58
C ASN A 100 17.05 -5.68 -1.37
N LEU A 101 16.56 -5.98 -0.16
CA LEU A 101 16.02 -7.29 0.18
C LEU A 101 14.77 -7.62 -0.64
N HIS A 102 13.88 -6.63 -0.81
CA HIS A 102 12.74 -6.70 -1.71
C HIS A 102 13.13 -7.10 -3.15
N ARG A 103 14.18 -6.49 -3.73
CA ARG A 103 14.66 -6.83 -5.09
C ARG A 103 15.14 -8.28 -5.18
N ARG A 104 15.86 -8.76 -4.17
CA ARG A 104 16.30 -10.17 -4.09
C ARG A 104 15.11 -11.12 -4.06
N ILE A 105 14.12 -10.84 -3.23
CA ILE A 105 12.90 -11.65 -3.11
C ILE A 105 12.13 -11.65 -4.45
N ALA A 106 11.95 -10.47 -5.05
CA ALA A 106 11.26 -10.30 -6.33
C ALA A 106 11.88 -11.15 -7.45
N LEU A 107 13.17 -10.96 -7.69
CA LEU A 107 13.88 -11.64 -8.77
C LEU A 107 13.97 -13.14 -8.52
N SER A 108 14.08 -13.57 -7.25
CA SER A 108 14.04 -14.98 -6.89
C SER A 108 12.68 -15.57 -7.28
N MET A 109 11.57 -14.94 -6.89
CA MET A 109 10.22 -15.41 -7.25
C MET A 109 10.04 -15.52 -8.77
N VAL A 110 10.44 -14.49 -9.51
CA VAL A 110 10.39 -14.51 -10.99
C VAL A 110 11.23 -15.66 -11.56
N TYR A 111 12.43 -15.91 -11.04
CA TYR A 111 13.30 -17.00 -11.47
C TYR A 111 12.67 -18.39 -11.27
N TRP A 112 11.87 -18.58 -10.21
CA TRP A 112 11.20 -19.85 -9.91
C TRP A 112 10.00 -20.13 -10.82
N LEU A 113 9.31 -19.11 -11.33
CA LEU A 113 8.03 -19.24 -12.05
C LEU A 113 8.16 -19.69 -13.53
N GLY A 114 9.38 -20.05 -13.96
CA GLY A 114 9.65 -20.73 -15.21
C GLY A 114 9.70 -19.80 -16.42
N SER A 115 9.52 -20.37 -17.61
CA SER A 115 9.94 -19.74 -18.86
C SER A 115 8.78 -19.53 -19.86
N ASN A 116 7.55 -19.89 -19.49
CA ASN A 116 6.36 -19.64 -20.30
C ASN A 116 5.90 -18.18 -20.12
N PRO A 117 5.67 -17.40 -21.20
CA PRO A 117 5.25 -16.00 -21.12
C PRO A 117 4.07 -15.74 -20.18
N ALA A 118 3.03 -16.59 -20.20
CA ALA A 118 1.87 -16.42 -19.33
C ALA A 118 2.22 -16.64 -17.85
N ARG A 119 3.10 -17.61 -17.54
CA ARG A 119 3.57 -17.88 -16.18
C ARG A 119 4.55 -16.81 -15.70
N MET A 120 5.30 -16.19 -16.62
CA MET A 120 6.17 -15.08 -16.30
C MET A 120 5.36 -13.85 -15.91
N VAL A 121 4.31 -13.51 -16.66
CA VAL A 121 3.36 -12.45 -16.24
C VAL A 121 2.82 -12.75 -14.85
N LEU A 122 2.35 -13.99 -14.60
CA LEU A 122 1.90 -14.39 -13.26
C LEU A 122 3.01 -14.24 -12.21
N GLY A 123 4.24 -14.62 -12.53
CA GLY A 123 5.36 -14.54 -11.60
C GLY A 123 5.71 -13.12 -11.21
N PHE A 124 5.72 -12.20 -12.17
CA PHE A 124 5.86 -10.77 -11.90
C PHE A 124 4.68 -10.22 -11.10
N MET A 125 3.45 -10.65 -11.40
CA MET A 125 2.27 -10.26 -10.63
C MET A 125 2.36 -10.74 -9.17
N VAL A 126 2.70 -12.01 -8.95
CA VAL A 126 2.85 -12.58 -7.60
C VAL A 126 3.97 -11.88 -6.83
N ALA A 127 5.14 -11.66 -7.46
CA ALA A 127 6.24 -10.94 -6.84
C ALA A 127 5.86 -9.50 -6.47
N SER A 128 5.21 -8.78 -7.39
CA SER A 128 4.74 -7.41 -7.16
C SER A 128 3.71 -7.36 -6.04
N ALA A 129 2.71 -8.23 -6.08
CA ALA A 129 1.67 -8.28 -5.05
C ALA A 129 2.26 -8.61 -3.67
N PHE A 130 3.16 -9.58 -3.59
CA PHE A 130 3.83 -9.96 -2.34
C PHE A 130 4.61 -8.80 -1.73
N ILE A 131 5.38 -8.06 -2.52
CA ILE A 131 6.16 -6.91 -2.02
C ILE A 131 5.22 -5.78 -1.59
N SER A 132 4.15 -5.57 -2.33
CA SER A 132 3.13 -4.56 -2.01
C SER A 132 2.33 -4.86 -0.74
N MET A 133 2.39 -6.09 -0.20
CA MET A 133 1.84 -6.39 1.12
C MET A 133 2.61 -5.69 2.25
N TRP A 134 3.86 -5.29 2.01
CA TRP A 134 4.77 -4.80 3.06
C TRP A 134 5.33 -3.41 2.76
N ILE A 135 5.35 -3.03 1.48
CA ILE A 135 5.85 -1.75 0.98
C ILE A 135 4.70 -1.05 0.25
N THR A 136 4.73 0.28 0.22
CA THR A 136 3.72 1.08 -0.50
C THR A 136 3.61 0.67 -1.98
N ASN A 137 2.38 0.57 -2.49
CA ASN A 137 2.08 0.21 -3.88
C ASN A 137 2.90 0.99 -4.91
N THR A 138 3.05 2.31 -4.72
CA THR A 138 3.80 3.17 -5.63
C THR A 138 5.29 2.81 -5.67
N ALA A 139 5.93 2.60 -4.51
CA ALA A 139 7.34 2.22 -4.46
C ALA A 139 7.57 0.81 -5.06
N THR A 140 6.66 -0.13 -4.79
CA THR A 140 6.70 -1.47 -5.40
C THR A 140 6.63 -1.39 -6.92
N ALA A 141 5.71 -0.59 -7.47
CA ALA A 141 5.59 -0.39 -8.92
C ALA A 141 6.87 0.21 -9.52
N VAL A 142 7.38 1.30 -8.94
CA VAL A 142 8.61 1.97 -9.40
C VAL A 142 9.80 1.00 -9.41
N MET A 143 9.89 0.08 -8.46
CA MET A 143 10.96 -0.92 -8.40
C MET A 143 10.76 -2.06 -9.42
N MET A 144 9.53 -2.56 -9.57
CA MET A 144 9.25 -3.70 -10.46
C MET A 144 9.25 -3.31 -11.93
N THR A 145 8.89 -2.08 -12.26
CA THR A 145 8.76 -1.61 -13.65
C THR A 145 10.06 -1.72 -14.45
N PRO A 146 11.24 -1.25 -13.98
CA PRO A 146 12.49 -1.41 -14.74
C PRO A 146 12.84 -2.86 -15.05
N VAL A 147 12.63 -3.77 -14.08
CA VAL A 147 12.88 -5.21 -14.27
C VAL A 147 11.89 -5.80 -15.28
N ALA A 148 10.62 -5.42 -15.18
CA ALA A 148 9.59 -5.82 -16.13
C ALA A 148 9.93 -5.32 -17.54
N ILE A 149 10.39 -4.07 -17.70
CA ILE A 149 10.82 -3.51 -19.00
C ILE A 149 12.01 -4.29 -19.55
N ALA A 150 13.04 -4.57 -18.75
CA ALA A 150 14.22 -5.32 -19.18
C ALA A 150 13.84 -6.71 -19.71
N VAL A 151 12.93 -7.40 -19.02
CA VAL A 151 12.38 -8.69 -19.45
C VAL A 151 11.50 -8.56 -20.70
N ALA A 152 10.68 -7.51 -20.77
CA ALA A 152 9.83 -7.27 -21.93
C ALA A 152 10.64 -6.93 -23.19
N ALA A 153 11.83 -6.35 -23.03
CA ALA A 153 12.75 -6.03 -24.12
C ALA A 153 13.61 -7.22 -24.58
N SER A 154 13.87 -8.20 -23.69
CA SER A 154 14.66 -9.40 -24.03
C SER A 154 13.85 -10.47 -24.78
N THR A 155 12.57 -10.25 -25.04
CA THR A 155 11.74 -11.21 -25.79
C THR A 155 11.89 -10.94 -27.29
N THR A 156 12.70 -11.73 -27.98
CA THR A 156 13.00 -11.53 -29.43
C THR A 156 11.96 -12.15 -30.36
N SER A 157 10.68 -12.03 -30.06
CA SER A 157 9.65 -12.58 -30.95
C SER A 157 9.54 -11.73 -32.23
N SER A 158 9.81 -12.33 -33.39
CA SER A 158 9.70 -11.75 -34.74
C SER A 158 8.27 -11.39 -35.19
N ASP A 159 7.31 -11.41 -34.27
CA ASP A 159 5.89 -11.19 -34.49
C ASP A 159 5.44 -10.02 -33.59
N ASP A 160 5.42 -8.82 -34.19
CA ASP A 160 5.26 -7.55 -33.47
C ASP A 160 3.99 -7.51 -32.60
N ALA A 161 2.92 -8.19 -33.01
CA ALA A 161 1.65 -8.19 -32.29
C ALA A 161 1.71 -8.99 -30.97
N HIS A 162 2.31 -10.18 -30.99
CA HIS A 162 2.44 -10.99 -29.77
C HIS A 162 3.50 -10.44 -28.82
N HIS A 163 4.56 -9.84 -29.35
CA HIS A 163 5.55 -9.11 -28.57
C HIS A 163 4.89 -7.97 -27.79
N LEU A 164 4.11 -7.13 -28.47
CA LEU A 164 3.40 -6.01 -27.87
C LEU A 164 2.37 -6.47 -26.83
N ASN A 165 1.67 -7.59 -27.07
CA ASN A 165 0.74 -8.17 -26.11
C ASN A 165 1.45 -8.63 -24.83
N PHE A 166 2.64 -9.22 -24.94
CA PHE A 166 3.44 -9.59 -23.77
C PHE A 166 3.85 -8.36 -22.95
N GLN A 167 4.37 -7.31 -23.61
CA GLN A 167 4.75 -6.06 -22.94
C GLN A 167 3.56 -5.42 -22.22
N LYS A 168 2.40 -5.35 -22.87
CA LYS A 168 1.16 -4.83 -22.28
C LYS A 168 0.73 -5.66 -21.07
N ALA A 169 0.64 -6.99 -21.22
CA ALA A 169 0.21 -7.88 -20.15
C ALA A 169 1.15 -7.83 -18.94
N LEU A 170 2.47 -7.74 -19.18
CA LEU A 170 3.47 -7.68 -18.13
C LEU A 170 3.41 -6.36 -17.35
N LEU A 171 3.43 -5.22 -18.05
CA LEU A 171 3.43 -3.90 -17.40
C LEU A 171 2.10 -3.60 -16.69
N LEU A 172 0.95 -3.92 -17.33
CA LEU A 172 -0.36 -3.80 -16.69
C LEU A 172 -0.50 -4.77 -15.52
N GLY A 173 0.02 -5.99 -15.67
CA GLY A 173 0.06 -7.01 -14.62
C GLY A 173 0.78 -6.50 -13.38
N VAL A 174 1.98 -5.95 -13.53
CA VAL A 174 2.74 -5.35 -12.41
C VAL A 174 1.93 -4.23 -11.75
N GLY A 175 1.37 -3.30 -12.53
CA GLY A 175 0.58 -2.18 -12.00
C GLY A 175 -0.62 -2.62 -11.18
N TYR A 176 -1.44 -3.52 -11.72
CA TYR A 176 -2.60 -4.06 -11.00
C TYR A 176 -2.20 -4.91 -9.80
N ALA A 177 -1.16 -5.73 -9.94
CA ALA A 177 -0.69 -6.58 -8.85
C ALA A 177 -0.20 -5.79 -7.64
N CYS A 178 0.45 -4.63 -7.84
CA CYS A 178 0.83 -3.75 -6.73
C CYS A 178 -0.42 -3.30 -5.94
N SER A 179 -1.45 -2.82 -6.64
CA SER A 179 -2.71 -2.41 -6.00
C SER A 179 -3.43 -3.55 -5.29
N ILE A 180 -3.49 -4.74 -5.92
CA ILE A 180 -4.14 -5.93 -5.36
C ILE A 180 -3.37 -6.44 -4.13
N GLY A 181 -2.04 -6.47 -4.20
CA GLY A 181 -1.18 -6.92 -3.10
C GLY A 181 -1.36 -6.11 -1.83
N GLY A 182 -1.54 -4.79 -1.96
CA GLY A 182 -1.78 -3.90 -0.83
C GLY A 182 -3.04 -4.24 0.00
N LEU A 183 -4.00 -4.98 -0.58
CA LEU A 183 -5.22 -5.39 0.12
C LEU A 183 -4.98 -6.57 1.08
N ALA A 184 -3.91 -7.36 0.87
CA ALA A 184 -3.71 -8.61 1.58
C ALA A 184 -3.40 -8.45 3.08
N THR A 185 -2.76 -7.35 3.45
CA THR A 185 -2.32 -7.06 4.83
C THR A 185 -2.79 -5.69 5.27
N LEU A 186 -2.77 -5.45 6.58
CA LEU A 186 -3.14 -4.14 7.15
C LEU A 186 -2.23 -3.00 6.70
N ILE A 187 -0.95 -3.29 6.44
CA ILE A 187 0.09 -2.28 6.21
C ILE A 187 0.16 -1.88 4.73
N GLY A 188 -0.33 -2.71 3.83
CA GLY A 188 -0.17 -2.53 2.38
C GLY A 188 -0.76 -1.22 1.84
N THR A 189 -1.90 -0.75 2.38
CA THR A 189 -2.53 0.50 1.92
C THR A 189 -3.20 1.30 3.05
N PRO A 190 -3.08 2.64 3.07
CA PRO A 190 -3.74 3.50 4.07
C PRO A 190 -5.25 3.30 4.17
N THR A 191 -5.91 2.87 3.09
CA THR A 191 -7.36 2.58 3.09
C THR A 191 -7.74 1.49 4.10
N ASN A 192 -6.86 0.51 4.32
CA ASN A 192 -7.08 -0.55 5.30
C ASN A 192 -7.02 0.02 6.72
N ALA A 193 -6.06 0.91 7.01
CA ALA A 193 -5.97 1.61 8.28
C ALA A 193 -7.18 2.50 8.57
N ILE A 194 -7.67 3.23 7.56
CA ILE A 194 -8.86 4.07 7.70
C ILE A 194 -10.07 3.20 8.04
N PHE A 195 -10.24 2.06 7.36
CA PHE A 195 -11.29 1.10 7.68
C PHE A 195 -11.19 0.58 9.12
N LEU A 196 -9.99 0.18 9.57
CA LEU A 196 -9.77 -0.27 10.94
C LEU A 196 -10.14 0.81 11.97
N SER A 197 -9.71 2.04 11.73
CA SER A 197 -9.97 3.18 12.61
C SER A 197 -11.47 3.42 12.73
N TYR A 198 -12.17 3.37 11.58
CA TYR A 198 -13.62 3.50 11.52
C TYR A 198 -14.35 2.37 12.24
N VAL A 199 -13.95 1.11 12.04
CA VAL A 199 -14.59 -0.05 12.70
C VAL A 199 -14.41 0.02 14.21
N LYS A 200 -13.20 0.35 14.66
CA LYS A 200 -12.91 0.55 16.09
C LYS A 200 -13.76 1.67 16.68
N GLU A 201 -13.85 2.81 16.00
CA GLU A 201 -14.61 3.97 16.49
C GLU A 201 -16.12 3.73 16.50
N LYS A 202 -16.68 3.07 15.48
CA LYS A 202 -18.13 2.90 15.33
C LYS A 202 -18.69 1.66 15.99
N PHE A 203 -17.94 0.55 15.97
CA PHE A 203 -18.42 -0.74 16.48
C PHE A 203 -17.70 -1.18 17.75
N GLY A 204 -16.67 -0.46 18.21
CA GLY A 204 -15.88 -0.84 19.39
C GLY A 204 -15.02 -2.08 19.20
N THR A 205 -14.97 -2.63 17.97
CA THR A 205 -14.28 -3.87 17.66
C THR A 205 -12.92 -3.57 17.04
N GLN A 206 -11.87 -4.16 17.60
CA GLN A 206 -10.54 -4.13 16.99
C GLN A 206 -10.37 -5.36 16.10
N VAL A 207 -10.06 -5.15 14.83
CA VAL A 207 -9.69 -6.23 13.92
C VAL A 207 -8.18 -6.41 13.99
N SER A 208 -7.73 -7.58 14.41
CA SER A 208 -6.30 -7.87 14.51
C SER A 208 -5.67 -8.09 13.14
N PHE A 209 -4.35 -7.98 13.07
CA PHE A 209 -3.56 -8.33 11.88
C PHE A 209 -3.88 -9.72 11.37
N TRP A 210 -3.97 -10.70 12.27
CA TRP A 210 -4.28 -12.08 11.89
C TRP A 210 -5.68 -12.23 11.29
N GLN A 211 -6.68 -11.60 11.90
CA GLN A 211 -8.06 -11.62 11.39
C GLN A 211 -8.14 -10.98 10.01
N TRP A 212 -7.49 -9.82 9.82
CA TRP A 212 -7.42 -9.18 8.51
C TRP A 212 -6.70 -10.06 7.51
N PHE A 213 -5.56 -10.65 7.87
CA PHE A 213 -4.76 -11.47 6.97
C PHE A 213 -5.54 -12.68 6.44
N LEU A 214 -6.33 -13.34 7.30
CA LEU A 214 -7.22 -14.44 6.90
C LEU A 214 -8.33 -14.01 5.92
N PHE A 215 -8.72 -12.74 5.92
CA PHE A 215 -9.69 -12.20 4.97
C PHE A 215 -9.03 -11.65 3.70
N GLY A 216 -8.04 -10.77 3.88
CA GLY A 216 -7.36 -10.02 2.84
C GLY A 216 -6.52 -10.89 1.92
N LEU A 217 -5.75 -11.85 2.46
CA LEU A 217 -4.88 -12.68 1.63
C LEU A 217 -5.68 -13.56 0.64
N PRO A 218 -6.72 -14.32 1.05
CA PRO A 218 -7.53 -15.08 0.09
C PRO A 218 -8.25 -14.19 -0.92
N PHE A 219 -8.75 -13.03 -0.49
CA PHE A 219 -9.41 -12.08 -1.37
C PHE A 219 -8.45 -11.53 -2.43
N ALA A 220 -7.28 -11.04 -2.02
CA ALA A 220 -6.24 -10.53 -2.91
C ALA A 220 -5.74 -11.62 -3.87
N THR A 221 -5.56 -12.86 -3.38
CA THR A 221 -5.14 -13.99 -4.23
C THR A 221 -6.16 -14.29 -5.32
N THR A 222 -7.45 -14.32 -4.95
CA THR A 222 -8.54 -14.54 -5.92
C THR A 222 -8.57 -13.43 -6.96
N LEU A 223 -8.46 -12.18 -6.53
CA LEU A 223 -8.45 -11.02 -7.42
C LEU A 223 -7.21 -11.00 -8.33
N LEU A 224 -6.04 -11.39 -7.82
CA LEU A 224 -4.80 -11.49 -8.58
C LEU A 224 -4.92 -12.53 -9.69
N LEU A 225 -5.46 -13.72 -9.37
CA LEU A 225 -5.68 -14.78 -10.35
C LEU A 225 -6.72 -14.37 -11.39
N ALA A 226 -7.82 -13.74 -10.97
CA ALA A 226 -8.83 -13.22 -11.89
C ALA A 226 -8.25 -12.15 -12.84
N CYS A 227 -7.45 -11.22 -12.31
CA CYS A 227 -6.74 -10.21 -13.08
C CYS A 227 -5.77 -10.84 -14.08
N TRP A 228 -4.99 -11.83 -13.64
CA TRP A 228 -4.07 -12.55 -14.52
C TRP A 228 -4.81 -13.26 -15.66
N VAL A 229 -5.89 -14.00 -15.37
CA VAL A 229 -6.71 -14.65 -16.40
C VAL A 229 -7.29 -13.64 -17.38
N LEU A 230 -7.79 -12.49 -16.88
CA LEU A 230 -8.30 -11.41 -17.71
C LEU A 230 -7.21 -10.88 -18.65
N LEU A 231 -6.02 -10.58 -18.14
CA LEU A 231 -4.91 -10.06 -18.94
C LEU A 231 -4.47 -11.03 -20.03
N ILE A 232 -4.34 -12.33 -19.72
CA ILE A 232 -3.95 -13.33 -20.71
C ILE A 232 -5.03 -13.53 -21.78
N ARG A 233 -6.31 -13.34 -21.44
CA ARG A 233 -7.41 -13.39 -22.42
C ARG A 233 -7.50 -12.14 -23.30
N LEU A 234 -7.24 -10.95 -22.75
CA LEU A 234 -7.24 -9.69 -23.51
C LEU A 234 -5.99 -9.54 -24.38
N PHE A 235 -4.86 -10.08 -23.93
CA PHE A 235 -3.56 -10.00 -24.60
C PHE A 235 -3.01 -11.41 -24.85
N PRO A 236 -3.51 -12.12 -25.88
CA PRO A 236 -3.11 -13.50 -26.15
C PRO A 236 -1.61 -13.60 -26.45
N LEU A 237 -0.94 -14.48 -25.69
CA LEU A 237 0.51 -14.70 -25.75
C LEU A 237 0.84 -15.98 -26.53
N LYS A 238 1.86 -15.91 -27.39
CA LYS A 238 2.38 -17.07 -28.11
C LYS A 238 3.22 -17.93 -27.17
N LYS A 239 3.02 -19.26 -27.17
CA LYS A 239 3.91 -20.19 -26.47
C LYS A 239 5.19 -20.32 -27.29
N ASN A 240 6.22 -19.56 -26.96
CA ASN A 240 7.54 -19.73 -27.56
C ASN A 240 8.55 -20.15 -26.49
N THR A 241 9.29 -21.23 -26.74
CA THR A 241 10.23 -21.84 -25.80
C THR A 241 11.67 -21.30 -25.95
N ALA A 242 11.97 -20.57 -27.03
CA ALA A 242 13.29 -19.99 -27.29
C ALA A 242 13.57 -18.75 -26.42
N ASP A 243 12.64 -17.78 -26.35
CA ASP A 243 12.74 -16.55 -25.54
C ASP A 243 12.80 -16.81 -24.01
N ALA A 244 12.39 -18.03 -23.66
CA ALA A 244 12.26 -18.58 -22.32
C ALA A 244 13.62 -18.71 -21.61
N HIS A 245 14.67 -19.08 -22.36
CA HIS A 245 16.01 -19.30 -21.82
C HIS A 245 16.78 -17.98 -21.67
N GLU A 246 16.61 -17.07 -22.61
CA GLU A 246 17.20 -15.73 -22.60
C GLU A 246 16.65 -14.90 -21.44
N THR A 247 15.33 -14.91 -21.24
CA THR A 247 14.73 -14.20 -20.10
C THR A 247 15.22 -14.72 -18.75
N ARG A 248 15.35 -16.03 -18.60
CA ARG A 248 15.88 -16.63 -17.37
C ARG A 248 17.35 -16.25 -17.14
N ALA A 249 18.12 -16.10 -18.22
CA ALA A 249 19.49 -15.60 -18.15
C ALA A 249 19.53 -14.14 -17.68
N THR A 250 18.66 -13.26 -18.19
CA THR A 250 18.53 -11.86 -17.76
C THR A 250 18.17 -11.74 -16.27
N VAL A 251 17.20 -12.52 -15.79
CA VAL A 251 16.84 -12.53 -14.36
C VAL A 251 17.99 -13.07 -13.51
N ARG A 252 18.70 -14.09 -14.01
CA ARG A 252 19.86 -14.68 -13.32
C ARG A 252 21.03 -13.71 -13.24
N SER A 253 21.32 -12.93 -14.29
CA SER A 253 22.37 -11.91 -14.24
C SER A 253 22.02 -10.83 -13.24
N GLU A 254 20.75 -10.39 -13.19
CA GLU A 254 20.29 -9.41 -12.20
C GLU A 254 20.37 -9.91 -10.76
N LEU A 255 20.07 -11.20 -10.53
CA LEU A 255 20.28 -11.84 -9.23
C LEU A 255 21.77 -11.94 -8.87
N ALA A 256 22.64 -12.22 -9.84
CA ALA A 256 24.08 -12.32 -9.60
C ALA A 256 24.69 -10.97 -9.19
N LEU A 257 24.20 -9.86 -9.75
CA LEU A 257 24.61 -8.50 -9.37
C LEU A 257 24.30 -8.16 -7.90
N LEU A 258 23.31 -8.80 -7.28
CA LEU A 258 22.98 -8.62 -5.86
C LEU A 258 23.94 -9.35 -4.91
N GLY A 259 24.83 -10.22 -5.42
CA GLY A 259 25.77 -10.98 -4.60
C GLY A 259 25.12 -11.91 -3.57
N LYS A 260 25.90 -12.31 -2.56
CA LYS A 260 25.43 -13.16 -1.45
C LYS A 260 24.57 -12.34 -0.47
N ILE A 261 23.68 -13.00 0.27
CA ILE A 261 22.90 -12.37 1.34
C ILE A 261 23.86 -11.75 2.36
N THR A 262 23.73 -10.44 2.55
CA THR A 262 24.56 -9.69 3.50
C THR A 262 24.08 -9.90 4.95
N ALA A 263 24.95 -9.61 5.92
CA ALA A 263 24.57 -9.71 7.34
C ALA A 263 23.35 -8.83 7.70
N PRO A 264 23.21 -7.60 7.17
CA PRO A 264 22.03 -6.76 7.41
C PRO A 264 20.76 -7.33 6.81
N GLU A 265 20.81 -7.86 5.59
CA GLU A 265 19.66 -8.55 4.98
C GLU A 265 19.19 -9.70 5.86
N ARG A 266 20.13 -10.53 6.34
CA ARG A 266 19.79 -11.67 7.21
C ARG A 266 19.17 -11.21 8.54
N ARG A 267 19.75 -10.19 9.18
CA ARG A 267 19.22 -9.62 10.44
C ARG A 267 17.82 -9.04 10.23
N LEU A 268 17.58 -8.36 9.12
CA LEU A 268 16.28 -7.80 8.76
C LEU A 268 15.23 -8.89 8.52
N ILE A 269 15.59 -9.97 7.81
CA ILE A 269 14.69 -11.12 7.62
C ILE A 269 14.27 -11.70 8.97
N TRP A 270 15.22 -11.90 9.89
CA TRP A 270 14.92 -12.41 11.23
C TRP A 270 14.01 -11.46 12.00
N LEU A 271 14.36 -10.18 12.08
CA LEU A 271 13.58 -9.20 12.83
C LEU A 271 12.15 -9.06 12.28
N PHE A 272 12.02 -8.92 10.96
CA PHE A 272 10.72 -8.80 10.31
C PHE A 272 9.88 -10.08 10.47
N GLY A 273 10.53 -11.25 10.33
CA GLY A 273 9.89 -12.54 10.60
C GLY A 273 9.39 -12.66 12.04
N THR A 274 10.18 -12.22 13.02
CA THR A 274 9.76 -12.19 14.44
C THR A 274 8.55 -11.27 14.66
N VAL A 275 8.51 -10.10 14.03
CA VAL A 275 7.36 -9.18 14.13
C VAL A 275 6.10 -9.80 13.54
N ILE A 276 6.19 -10.41 12.35
CA ILE A 276 5.05 -11.11 11.74
C ILE A 276 4.57 -12.24 12.63
N LEU A 277 5.49 -13.05 13.16
CA LEU A 277 5.15 -14.13 14.10
C LEU A 277 4.50 -13.58 15.37
N ALA A 278 4.97 -12.44 15.89
CA ALA A 278 4.39 -11.78 17.04
C ALA A 278 2.98 -11.25 16.77
N TRP A 279 2.67 -10.71 15.58
CA TRP A 279 1.29 -10.35 15.22
C TRP A 279 0.35 -11.55 15.16
N ILE A 280 0.80 -12.64 14.52
CA ILE A 280 0.00 -13.87 14.40
C ILE A 280 -0.24 -14.46 15.80
N THR A 281 0.83 -14.74 16.54
CA THR A 281 0.75 -15.37 17.86
C THR A 281 0.16 -14.46 18.93
N GLY A 282 0.31 -13.14 18.80
CA GLY A 282 -0.20 -12.15 19.76
C GLY A 282 -1.70 -12.21 19.89
N SER A 283 -2.39 -12.06 18.76
CA SER A 283 -3.86 -12.12 18.74
C SER A 283 -4.41 -13.50 19.11
N LEU A 284 -3.68 -14.58 18.84
CA LEU A 284 -4.10 -15.96 19.10
C LEU A 284 -3.84 -16.41 20.56
N LEU A 285 -2.71 -16.02 21.13
CA LEU A 285 -2.19 -16.60 22.35
C LEU A 285 -2.11 -15.57 23.46
N TRP A 286 -1.35 -14.48 23.29
CA TRP A 286 -0.77 -13.76 24.43
C TRP A 286 -1.22 -12.33 24.67
N TYR A 287 -1.92 -11.67 23.73
CA TYR A 287 -2.45 -10.31 23.95
C TYR A 287 -3.39 -10.22 25.17
N LYS A 288 -4.07 -11.32 25.52
CA LYS A 288 -4.95 -11.38 26.71
C LYS A 288 -4.22 -11.40 28.06
N TRP A 289 -2.95 -11.78 28.08
CA TRP A 289 -2.15 -11.92 29.31
C TRP A 289 -1.24 -10.72 29.55
N LEU A 290 -0.90 -9.98 28.50
CA LEU A 290 -0.11 -8.75 28.59
C LEU A 290 -1.02 -7.51 28.51
N PRO A 291 -1.09 -6.68 29.56
CA PRO A 291 -1.92 -5.48 29.55
C PRO A 291 -1.61 -4.56 28.38
N ASN A 292 -2.64 -4.01 27.75
CA ASN A 292 -2.55 -3.03 26.66
C ASN A 292 -1.67 -3.45 25.47
N SER A 293 -1.52 -4.76 25.24
CA SER A 293 -0.79 -5.28 24.08
C SER A 293 -1.70 -5.42 22.87
N ASN A 294 -1.24 -4.91 21.73
CA ASN A 294 -1.93 -5.00 20.45
C ASN A 294 -0.91 -4.98 19.29
N ASP A 295 -1.42 -5.05 18.06
CA ASP A 295 -0.58 -5.06 16.87
C ASP A 295 0.27 -3.80 16.71
N THR A 296 -0.24 -2.64 17.15
CA THR A 296 0.52 -1.38 17.16
C THR A 296 1.74 -1.48 18.07
N VAL A 297 1.61 -1.99 19.29
CA VAL A 297 2.73 -2.13 20.24
C VAL A 297 3.81 -3.06 19.68
N VAL A 298 3.41 -4.18 19.09
CA VAL A 298 4.34 -5.12 18.42
C VAL A 298 5.08 -4.44 17.27
N ALA A 299 4.35 -3.71 16.43
CA ALA A 299 4.92 -3.00 15.29
C ALA A 299 5.94 -1.94 15.71
N VAL A 300 5.56 -1.09 16.67
CA VAL A 300 6.42 -0.03 17.20
C VAL A 300 7.65 -0.61 17.89
N THR A 301 7.51 -1.71 18.64
CA THR A 301 8.65 -2.41 19.23
C THR A 301 9.61 -2.92 18.16
N GLY A 302 9.08 -3.56 17.11
CA GLY A 302 9.87 -3.99 15.96
C GLY A 302 10.59 -2.83 15.26
N ALA A 303 9.90 -1.70 15.11
CA ALA A 303 10.48 -0.50 14.53
C ALA A 303 11.63 0.06 15.38
N ILE A 304 11.48 0.11 16.71
CA ILE A 304 12.57 0.51 17.61
C ILE A 304 13.77 -0.44 17.47
N LEU A 305 13.52 -1.75 17.40
CA LEU A 305 14.57 -2.75 17.20
C LEU A 305 15.33 -2.56 15.88
N LEU A 306 14.71 -2.05 14.81
CA LEU A 306 15.43 -1.72 13.56
C LEU A 306 16.58 -0.73 13.78
N PHE A 307 16.40 0.23 14.71
CA PHE A 307 17.43 1.22 15.03
C PHE A 307 18.50 0.70 16.00
N LEU A 308 18.19 -0.36 16.75
CA LEU A 308 19.12 -0.99 17.70
C LEU A 308 19.97 -2.07 17.04
N VAL A 309 19.46 -2.73 16.00
CA VAL A 309 20.19 -3.79 15.29
C VAL A 309 21.27 -3.17 14.39
N PRO A 310 22.56 -3.49 14.60
CA PRO A 310 23.64 -2.90 13.81
C PRO A 310 23.59 -3.34 12.35
N SER A 311 24.00 -2.44 11.46
CA SER A 311 24.12 -2.69 10.01
C SER A 311 25.40 -3.42 9.59
N GLY A 312 26.20 -3.87 10.54
CA GLY A 312 27.55 -4.36 10.30
C GLY A 312 28.45 -3.83 11.39
#